data_AF-A0A0R1X4Z2-F1
#
_entry.id   AF-A0A0R1X4Z2-F1
#
_cell.length_a   1.000
_cell.length_b   1.000
_cell.length_c   1.000
_cell.angle_alpha   90.00
_cell.angle_beta   90.00
_cell.angle_gamma   90.00
#
_symmetry.space_group_name_H-M   'P 1'
#
loop_
_entity.id
_entity.type
_entity.pdbx_description
1 polymer ?
#
loop_
_entity_poly.entity_id
_entity_poly.type
_entity_poly.pdbx_seq_one_letter_code
_entity_poly.pdbx_strand_id
1 'polypeptide(L)'
;MKGDVQMAEDLRVMRTKRSIKVAFAKLVNEKGFANVTVKGIAERAIINRQTFYNYYQDKYDLTEQLNDEYLAVFKRIIAKRLANIQPENHRLPLLSDLYQSDEFSVLWDSREILRALLSIQYDQNSFSARLQKLFIQMLQKQLPVELSDIDITIIGSLYIDMVTFVVKNNVKLTDQELAKLRKILNLIVQ
;
A
#
# COMPACT_ATOMS: atom_id res chain seq x y z
N MET A 1 -24.11 3.71 29.99
CA MET A 1 -25.13 4.30 29.07
C MET A 1 -24.56 5.31 28.08
N LYS A 2 -23.98 6.47 28.46
CA LYS A 2 -23.38 7.41 27.46
C LYS A 2 -22.19 6.82 26.69
N GLY A 3 -21.33 6.02 27.36
CA GLY A 3 -20.19 5.35 26.71
C GLY A 3 -20.59 4.25 25.72
N ASP A 4 -21.68 3.53 25.99
CA ASP A 4 -22.15 2.42 25.15
C ASP A 4 -22.76 2.94 23.83
N VAL A 5 -23.46 4.07 23.89
CA VAL A 5 -24.06 4.73 22.72
C VAL A 5 -22.98 5.34 21.82
N GLN A 6 -21.97 6.01 22.41
CA GLN A 6 -20.84 6.56 21.65
C GLN A 6 -20.05 5.45 20.93
N MET A 7 -19.76 4.35 21.61
CA MET A 7 -19.06 3.21 21.02
C MET A 7 -19.87 2.57 19.87
N ALA A 8 -21.19 2.48 20.00
CA ALA A 8 -22.05 1.96 18.94
C ALA A 8 -22.06 2.88 17.70
N GLU A 9 -22.04 4.20 17.90
CA GLU A 9 -21.94 5.19 16.83
C GLU A 9 -20.58 5.11 16.11
N ASP A 10 -19.49 4.99 16.86
CA ASP A 10 -18.14 4.83 16.30
C ASP A 10 -18.02 3.55 15.45
N LEU A 11 -18.60 2.44 15.93
CA LEU A 11 -18.65 1.18 15.19
C LEU A 11 -19.44 1.31 13.89
N ARG A 12 -20.54 2.07 13.90
CA ARG A 12 -21.34 2.32 12.70
C ARG A 12 -20.55 3.13 11.67
N VAL A 13 -19.88 4.21 12.11
CA VAL A 13 -19.01 5.03 11.25
C VAL A 13 -17.92 4.17 10.61
N MET A 14 -17.24 3.34 11.41
CA MET A 14 -16.18 2.45 10.92
C MET A 14 -16.68 1.44 9.88
N ARG A 15 -17.85 0.83 10.13
CA ARG A 15 -18.48 -0.10 9.17
C ARG A 15 -18.84 0.59 7.86
N THR A 16 -19.41 1.80 7.92
CA THR A 16 -19.76 2.57 6.72
C THR A 16 -18.53 3.01 5.94
N LYS A 17 -17.49 3.55 6.59
CA LYS A 17 -16.24 3.87 5.89
C LYS A 17 -15.63 2.65 5.22
N ARG A 18 -15.63 1.49 5.91
CA ARG A 18 -15.14 0.23 5.33
C ARG A 18 -15.94 -0.20 4.11
N SER A 19 -17.28 -0.14 4.14
CA SER A 19 -18.10 -0.52 2.99
C SER A 19 -17.85 0.39 1.78
N ILE A 20 -17.68 1.70 2.00
CA ILE A 20 -17.31 2.67 0.96
C ILE A 20 -15.96 2.31 0.33
N LYS A 21 -14.91 2.10 1.15
CA LYS A 21 -13.56 1.76 0.67
C LYS A 21 -13.55 0.48 -0.16
N VAL A 22 -14.24 -0.56 0.30
CA VAL A 22 -14.34 -1.85 -0.43
C VAL A 22 -15.12 -1.70 -1.73
N ALA A 23 -16.25 -0.98 -1.72
CA ALA A 23 -17.03 -0.71 -2.92
C ALA A 23 -16.23 0.07 -3.97
N PHE A 24 -15.53 1.12 -3.54
CA PHE A 24 -14.62 1.88 -4.38
C PHE A 24 -13.54 1.00 -5.01
N ALA A 25 -12.81 0.23 -4.21
CA ALA A 25 -11.74 -0.63 -4.68
C ALA A 25 -12.23 -1.66 -5.71
N LYS A 26 -13.38 -2.31 -5.46
CA LYS A 26 -14.00 -3.23 -6.41
C LYS A 26 -14.30 -2.55 -7.75
N LEU A 27 -14.91 -1.37 -7.72
CA LEU A 27 -15.25 -0.63 -8.94
C LEU A 27 -14.01 -0.19 -9.72
N VAL A 28 -12.96 0.28 -9.05
CA VAL A 28 -11.67 0.62 -9.69
C VAL A 28 -11.10 -0.61 -10.38
N ASN A 29 -11.10 -1.74 -9.67
CA ASN A 29 -10.56 -2.99 -10.16
C ASN A 29 -11.38 -3.62 -11.31
N GLU A 30 -12.69 -3.38 -11.37
CA GLU A 30 -13.60 -3.91 -12.38
C GLU A 30 -13.56 -3.12 -13.69
N LYS A 31 -13.49 -1.77 -13.60
CA LYS A 31 -13.70 -0.90 -14.78
C LYS A 31 -12.75 0.29 -14.88
N GLY A 32 -11.72 0.36 -14.03
CA GLY A 32 -10.77 1.45 -13.98
C GLY A 32 -11.30 2.70 -13.27
N PHE A 33 -10.38 3.46 -12.66
CA PHE A 33 -10.70 4.63 -11.83
C PHE A 33 -11.45 5.76 -12.56
N ALA A 34 -11.14 5.98 -13.84
CA ALA A 34 -11.82 6.98 -14.66
C ALA A 34 -13.35 6.75 -14.69
N ASN A 35 -13.78 5.49 -14.75
CA ASN A 35 -15.19 5.09 -14.85
C ASN A 35 -15.90 4.94 -13.49
N VAL A 36 -15.20 5.18 -12.38
CA VAL A 36 -15.80 5.18 -11.04
C VAL A 36 -16.51 6.50 -10.79
N THR A 37 -17.71 6.43 -10.21
CA THR A 37 -18.54 7.58 -9.84
C THR A 37 -19.02 7.44 -8.39
N VAL A 38 -19.28 8.57 -7.71
CA VAL A 38 -19.84 8.56 -6.35
C VAL A 38 -21.16 7.80 -6.28
N LYS A 39 -22.01 7.93 -7.32
CA LYS A 39 -23.25 7.15 -7.44
C LYS A 39 -22.97 5.64 -7.40
N GLY A 40 -22.05 5.17 -8.25
CA GLY A 40 -21.70 3.74 -8.29
C GLY A 40 -21.11 3.23 -6.98
N ILE A 41 -20.28 4.04 -6.31
CA ILE A 41 -19.73 3.69 -4.98
C ILE A 41 -20.86 3.55 -3.96
N ALA A 42 -21.77 4.53 -3.88
CA ALA A 42 -22.88 4.52 -2.93
C ALA A 42 -23.83 3.33 -3.14
N GLU A 43 -24.17 3.03 -4.41
CA GLU A 43 -24.98 1.87 -4.78
C GLU A 43 -24.31 0.56 -4.36
N ARG A 44 -23.02 0.39 -4.68
CA ARG A 44 -22.28 -0.82 -4.34
C ARG A 44 -22.03 -0.99 -2.84
N ALA A 45 -21.88 0.11 -2.10
CA ALA A 45 -21.72 0.11 -0.66
C ALA A 45 -23.06 -0.02 0.09
N ILE A 46 -24.20 0.01 -0.62
CA ILE A 46 -25.56 -0.04 -0.06
C ILE A 46 -25.77 1.11 0.93
N ILE A 47 -25.47 2.34 0.50
CA ILE A 47 -25.66 3.56 1.29
C ILE A 47 -26.34 4.65 0.46
N ASN A 48 -26.92 5.64 1.15
CA ASN A 48 -27.35 6.87 0.48
C ASN A 48 -26.11 7.65 0.00
N ARG A 49 -26.18 8.30 -1.16
CA ARG A 49 -25.14 9.22 -1.64
C ARG A 49 -24.80 10.31 -0.63
N GLN A 50 -25.79 10.83 0.10
CA GLN A 50 -25.55 11.80 1.17
C GLN A 50 -24.63 11.24 2.27
N THR A 51 -24.76 9.94 2.58
CA THR A 51 -23.89 9.27 3.55
C THR A 51 -22.45 9.19 3.06
N PHE A 52 -22.20 9.06 1.76
CA PHE A 52 -20.85 9.17 1.20
C PHE A 52 -20.26 10.57 1.48
N TYR A 53 -21.04 11.62 1.18
CA TYR A 53 -20.61 13.01 1.35
C TYR A 53 -20.36 13.43 2.80
N ASN A 54 -20.87 12.66 3.78
CA ASN A 54 -20.51 12.87 5.19
C ASN A 54 -19.05 12.51 5.50
N TYR A 55 -18.38 11.74 4.64
CA TYR A 55 -17.02 11.26 4.86
C TYR A 55 -16.03 11.69 3.78
N TYR A 56 -16.50 11.88 2.55
CA TYR A 56 -15.66 12.14 1.39
C TYR A 56 -16.31 13.16 0.45
N GLN A 57 -15.55 14.15 -0.01
CA GLN A 57 -16.04 15.18 -0.92
C GLN A 57 -16.35 14.61 -2.31
N ASP A 58 -15.48 13.74 -2.81
CA ASP A 58 -15.65 13.03 -4.07
C ASP A 58 -14.75 11.77 -4.10
N LYS A 59 -14.58 11.17 -5.29
CA LYS A 59 -13.72 9.98 -5.45
C LYS A 59 -12.22 10.29 -5.33
N TYR A 60 -11.81 11.53 -5.61
CA TYR A 60 -10.41 11.95 -5.51
C TYR A 60 -10.03 12.15 -4.05
N ASP A 61 -10.88 12.80 -3.25
CA ASP A 61 -10.70 12.90 -1.80
C ASP A 61 -10.68 11.51 -1.13
N LEU A 62 -11.60 10.61 -1.49
CA LEU A 62 -11.54 9.21 -1.03
C LEU A 62 -10.22 8.54 -1.40
N THR A 63 -9.72 8.75 -2.62
CA THR A 63 -8.44 8.18 -3.07
C THR A 63 -7.29 8.73 -2.26
N GLU A 64 -7.27 10.03 -1.99
CA GLU A 64 -6.20 10.68 -1.24
C GLU A 64 -6.15 10.23 0.22
N GLN A 65 -7.31 10.14 0.89
CA GLN A 65 -7.38 9.61 2.24
C GLN A 65 -6.93 8.13 2.31
N LEU A 66 -7.24 7.33 1.28
CA LEU A 66 -6.75 5.97 1.18
C LEU A 66 -5.23 5.94 0.92
N ASN A 67 -4.69 6.81 0.06
CA ASN A 67 -3.26 6.91 -0.16
C ASN A 67 -2.52 7.18 1.16
N ASP A 68 -2.96 8.16 1.94
CA ASP A 68 -2.35 8.52 3.22
C ASP A 68 -2.40 7.36 4.22
N GLU A 69 -3.56 6.71 4.34
CA GLU A 69 -3.76 5.55 5.22
C GLU A 69 -2.78 4.43 4.90
N TYR A 70 -2.70 4.01 3.63
CA TYR A 70 -1.84 2.88 3.25
C TYR A 70 -0.37 3.27 3.17
N LEU A 71 -0.01 4.51 2.81
CA LEU A 71 1.38 4.98 2.90
C LEU A 71 1.89 4.96 4.34
N ALA A 72 1.05 5.32 5.31
CA ALA A 72 1.41 5.21 6.72
C ALA A 72 1.66 3.76 7.15
N VAL A 73 0.90 2.79 6.61
CA VAL A 73 1.14 1.37 6.84
C VAL A 73 2.45 0.92 6.21
N PHE A 74 2.68 1.24 4.92
CA PHE A 74 3.93 0.91 4.23
C PHE A 74 5.14 1.54 4.90
N LYS A 75 5.03 2.76 5.45
CA LYS A 75 6.10 3.37 6.24
C LYS A 75 6.51 2.48 7.42
N ARG A 76 5.56 1.86 8.11
CA ARG A 76 5.86 0.92 9.22
C ARG A 76 6.48 -0.38 8.73
N ILE A 77 5.96 -0.95 7.64
CA ILE A 77 6.51 -2.14 6.97
C ILE A 77 7.97 -1.90 6.57
N ILE A 78 8.23 -0.80 5.86
CA ILE A 78 9.57 -0.42 5.41
C ILE A 78 10.47 -0.17 6.61
N ALA A 79 10.00 0.57 7.62
CA ALA A 79 10.78 0.82 8.83
C ALA A 79 11.20 -0.49 9.50
N LYS A 80 10.29 -1.45 9.71
CA LYS A 80 10.64 -2.76 10.28
C LYS A 80 11.64 -3.53 9.43
N ARG A 81 11.48 -3.49 8.11
CA ARG A 81 12.38 -4.18 7.18
C ARG A 81 13.78 -3.56 7.18
N LEU A 82 13.87 -2.24 7.30
CA LEU A 82 15.14 -1.51 7.26
C LEU A 82 15.81 -1.35 8.63
N ALA A 83 15.06 -1.42 9.74
CA ALA A 83 15.56 -1.20 11.10
C ALA A 83 16.69 -2.16 11.53
N ASN A 84 16.83 -3.29 10.86
CA ASN A 84 17.83 -4.32 11.17
C ASN A 84 18.90 -4.46 10.08
N ILE A 85 19.13 -3.43 9.25
CA ILE A 85 20.35 -3.39 8.42
C ILE A 85 21.53 -3.32 9.39
N GLN A 86 22.11 -4.48 9.72
CA GLN A 86 23.31 -4.54 10.56
C GLN A 86 24.43 -3.79 9.83
N PRO A 87 25.07 -2.78 10.45
CA PRO A 87 26.11 -1.98 9.81
C PRO A 87 27.24 -2.83 9.22
N GLU A 88 27.56 -3.93 9.90
CA GLU A 88 28.65 -4.82 9.54
C GLU A 88 28.32 -5.82 8.42
N ASN A 89 27.04 -6.15 8.18
CA ASN A 89 26.67 -7.28 7.29
C ASN A 89 25.49 -7.00 6.33
N HIS A 90 24.83 -5.84 6.42
CA HIS A 90 23.70 -5.43 5.57
C HIS A 90 22.62 -6.51 5.36
N ARG A 91 22.38 -7.35 6.39
CA ARG A 91 21.43 -8.46 6.28
C ARG A 91 20.04 -7.98 6.70
N LEU A 92 19.11 -7.96 5.76
CA LEU A 92 17.71 -7.68 6.05
C LEU A 92 17.06 -8.82 6.85
N PRO A 93 16.03 -8.53 7.69
CA PRO A 93 15.18 -9.56 8.27
C PRO A 93 14.59 -10.48 7.20
N LEU A 94 14.37 -11.74 7.54
CA LEU A 94 13.68 -12.67 6.66
C LEU A 94 12.24 -12.20 6.45
N LEU A 95 11.72 -12.36 5.23
CA LEU A 95 10.32 -12.04 4.94
C LEU A 95 9.38 -12.91 5.76
N SER A 96 9.77 -14.15 6.02
CA SER A 96 9.02 -15.10 6.84
C SER A 96 8.80 -14.59 8.27
N ASP A 97 9.75 -13.86 8.86
CA ASP A 97 9.60 -13.22 10.17
C ASP A 97 8.64 -12.03 10.09
N LEU A 98 8.76 -11.23 9.03
CA LEU A 98 7.94 -10.04 8.82
C LEU A 98 6.48 -10.38 8.55
N TYR A 99 6.19 -11.49 7.85
CA TYR A 99 4.83 -11.96 7.58
C TYR A 99 4.03 -12.38 8.81
N GLN A 100 4.69 -12.56 9.96
CA GLN A 100 4.02 -12.84 11.22
C GLN A 100 3.57 -11.57 11.95
N SER A 101 3.96 -10.39 11.45
CA SER A 101 3.57 -9.11 12.05
C SER A 101 2.25 -8.58 11.50
N ASP A 102 1.45 -7.98 12.38
CA ASP A 102 0.15 -7.37 12.04
C ASP A 102 0.29 -6.31 10.93
N GLU A 103 1.42 -5.62 10.84
CA GLU A 103 1.62 -4.62 9.80
C GLU A 103 1.70 -5.22 8.39
N PHE A 104 2.19 -6.45 8.24
CA PHE A 104 2.26 -7.13 6.95
C PHE A 104 0.95 -7.80 6.54
N SER A 105 0.04 -8.07 7.49
CA SER A 105 -1.26 -8.68 7.18
C SER A 105 -2.08 -7.82 6.21
N VAL A 106 -1.85 -6.50 6.21
CA VAL A 106 -2.49 -5.53 5.31
C VAL A 106 -2.37 -5.91 3.83
N LEU A 107 -1.25 -6.53 3.44
CA LEU A 107 -0.99 -6.94 2.05
C LEU A 107 -2.03 -7.95 1.57
N TRP A 108 -2.62 -8.70 2.51
CA TRP A 108 -3.64 -9.73 2.28
C TRP A 108 -5.02 -9.26 2.69
N ASP A 109 -5.18 -8.71 3.89
CA ASP A 109 -6.47 -8.30 4.44
C ASP A 109 -7.11 -7.14 3.66
N SER A 110 -6.27 -6.26 3.09
CA SER A 110 -6.68 -5.09 2.32
C SER A 110 -6.25 -5.16 0.86
N ARG A 111 -5.95 -6.37 0.36
CA ARG A 111 -5.39 -6.61 -0.98
C ARG A 111 -6.19 -5.94 -2.10
N GLU A 112 -7.51 -6.03 -2.07
CA GLU A 112 -8.35 -5.44 -3.12
C GLU A 112 -8.21 -3.92 -3.17
N ILE A 113 -8.09 -3.26 -2.01
CA ILE A 113 -7.87 -1.82 -1.93
C ILE A 113 -6.47 -1.47 -2.42
N LEU A 114 -5.45 -2.20 -1.97
CA LEU A 114 -4.08 -2.00 -2.45
C LEU A 114 -3.95 -2.19 -3.96
N ARG A 115 -4.61 -3.21 -4.52
CA ARG A 115 -4.63 -3.45 -5.97
C ARG A 115 -5.26 -2.29 -6.73
N ALA A 116 -6.35 -1.74 -6.20
CA ALA A 116 -6.98 -0.55 -6.76
C ALA A 116 -6.02 0.64 -6.73
N LEU A 117 -5.44 0.97 -5.55
CA LEU A 117 -4.51 2.09 -5.40
C LEU A 117 -3.28 1.98 -6.31
N LEU A 118 -2.67 0.81 -6.41
CA LEU A 118 -1.52 0.55 -7.29
C LEU A 118 -1.85 0.68 -8.79
N SER A 119 -3.13 0.53 -9.17
CA SER A 119 -3.61 0.66 -10.55
C SER A 119 -4.00 2.08 -10.95
N ILE A 120 -4.17 2.98 -9.98
CA ILE A 120 -4.63 4.35 -10.22
C ILE A 120 -3.45 5.18 -10.72
N GLN A 121 -3.52 5.61 -11.97
CA GLN A 121 -2.54 6.49 -12.62
C GLN A 121 -3.29 7.67 -13.25
N TYR A 122 -3.27 8.83 -12.59
CA TYR A 122 -3.84 10.05 -13.17
C TYR A 122 -2.97 11.31 -12.98
N ASP A 123 -1.98 11.29 -12.08
CA ASP A 123 -0.99 12.35 -11.90
C ASP A 123 0.30 11.83 -11.23
N GLN A 124 1.25 12.74 -10.97
CA GLN A 124 2.49 12.45 -10.24
C GLN A 124 2.29 12.10 -8.75
N ASN A 125 1.08 12.25 -8.22
CA ASN A 125 0.71 11.96 -6.84
C ASN A 125 0.06 10.58 -6.66
N SER A 126 0.16 9.70 -7.67
CA SER A 126 -0.28 8.31 -7.55
C SER A 126 0.33 7.60 -6.33
N PHE A 127 -0.38 6.61 -5.81
CA PHE A 127 0.07 5.79 -4.69
C PHE A 127 1.45 5.18 -4.94
N SER A 128 1.67 4.60 -6.15
CA SER A 128 2.92 3.96 -6.53
C SER A 128 4.10 4.93 -6.52
N ALA A 129 3.93 6.14 -7.08
CA ALA A 129 4.98 7.17 -7.08
C ALA A 129 5.33 7.63 -5.65
N ARG A 130 4.32 7.86 -4.82
CA ARG A 130 4.50 8.27 -3.41
C ARG A 130 5.14 7.16 -2.58
N LEU A 131 4.77 5.91 -2.81
CA LEU A 131 5.34 4.74 -2.14
C LEU A 131 6.80 4.53 -2.56
N GLN A 132 7.14 4.72 -3.83
CA GLN A 132 8.52 4.67 -4.33
C GLN A 132 9.36 5.75 -3.66
N LYS A 133 8.88 6.99 -3.66
CA LYS A 133 9.55 8.12 -3.00
C LYS A 133 9.77 7.85 -1.52
N LEU A 134 8.75 7.36 -0.81
CA LEU A 134 8.85 6.98 0.60
C LEU A 134 9.94 5.92 0.83
N PHE A 135 9.94 4.86 0.02
CA PHE A 135 10.92 3.78 0.13
C PHE A 135 12.35 4.29 -0.11
N ILE A 136 12.60 5.02 -1.20
CA ILE A 136 13.92 5.57 -1.52
C ILE A 136 14.41 6.51 -0.41
N GLN A 137 13.56 7.41 0.08
CA GLN A 137 13.92 8.31 1.19
C GLN A 137 14.29 7.56 2.46
N MET A 138 13.60 6.46 2.77
CA MET A 138 13.91 5.64 3.95
C MET A 138 15.16 4.80 3.74
N LEU A 139 15.39 4.27 2.54
CA LEU A 139 16.59 3.52 2.18
C LEU A 139 17.83 4.40 2.21
N GLN A 140 17.79 5.60 1.62
CA GLN A 140 18.91 6.55 1.63
C GLN A 140 19.42 6.85 3.04
N LYS A 141 18.51 6.95 4.02
CA LYS A 141 18.87 7.20 5.42
C LYS A 141 19.65 6.05 6.08
N GLN A 142 19.61 4.86 5.51
CA GLN A 142 20.32 3.68 6.00
C GLN A 142 21.65 3.46 5.26
N LEU A 143 21.91 4.23 4.20
CA LEU A 143 23.10 4.06 3.37
C LEU A 143 24.13 5.16 3.65
N PRO A 144 25.42 4.82 3.74
CA PRO A 144 26.49 5.80 3.95
C PRO A 144 26.82 6.60 2.68
N VAL A 145 26.31 6.18 1.51
CA VAL A 145 26.56 6.80 0.20
C VAL A 145 25.23 7.28 -0.38
N GLU A 146 25.27 8.41 -1.08
CA GLU A 146 24.12 8.95 -1.80
C GLU A 146 23.77 8.07 -3.01
N LEU A 147 22.49 7.76 -3.16
CA LEU A 147 21.96 7.04 -4.31
C LEU A 147 21.96 7.96 -5.54
N SER A 148 22.55 7.49 -6.63
CA SER A 148 22.52 8.17 -7.91
C SER A 148 21.15 8.04 -8.59
N ASP A 149 20.91 8.82 -9.66
CA ASP A 149 19.67 8.76 -10.43
C ASP A 149 19.35 7.35 -10.96
N ILE A 150 20.37 6.60 -11.38
CA ILE A 150 20.21 5.22 -11.85
C ILE A 150 19.84 4.29 -10.69
N ASP A 151 20.44 4.46 -9.51
CA ASP A 151 20.11 3.67 -8.32
C ASP A 151 18.65 3.89 -7.92
N ILE A 152 18.23 5.16 -7.84
CA ILE A 152 16.85 5.55 -7.50
C ILE A 152 15.86 4.93 -8.49
N THR A 153 16.19 4.99 -9.79
CA THR A 153 15.33 4.47 -10.86
C THR A 153 15.19 2.95 -10.76
N ILE A 154 16.30 2.22 -10.69
CA ILE A 154 16.31 0.75 -10.69
C ILE A 154 15.72 0.22 -9.38
N ILE A 155 16.23 0.67 -8.23
CA ILE A 155 15.81 0.18 -6.91
C ILE A 155 14.35 0.53 -6.65
N GLY A 156 13.93 1.75 -7.02
CA GLY A 156 12.56 2.20 -6.86
C GLY A 156 11.58 1.39 -7.71
N SER A 157 11.93 1.15 -8.98
CA SER A 157 11.11 0.32 -9.89
C SER A 157 10.99 -1.10 -9.39
N LEU A 158 12.11 -1.74 -9.03
CA LEU A 158 12.13 -3.10 -8.49
C LEU A 158 11.26 -3.23 -7.22
N TYR A 159 11.31 -2.25 -6.33
CA TYR A 159 10.49 -2.26 -5.13
C TYR A 159 8.99 -2.19 -5.44
N ILE A 160 8.59 -1.26 -6.32
CA ILE A 160 7.19 -1.11 -6.73
C ILE A 160 6.70 -2.34 -7.48
N ASP A 161 7.49 -2.91 -8.38
CA ASP A 161 7.13 -4.10 -9.13
C ASP A 161 6.99 -5.31 -8.21
N MET A 162 7.86 -5.46 -7.22
CA MET A 162 7.76 -6.50 -6.20
C MET A 162 6.47 -6.37 -5.37
N VAL A 163 6.16 -5.17 -4.86
CA VAL A 163 4.91 -4.92 -4.11
C VAL A 163 3.70 -5.19 -4.99
N THR A 164 3.73 -4.71 -6.24
CA THR A 164 2.67 -4.91 -7.22
C THR A 164 2.47 -6.39 -7.54
N PHE A 165 3.54 -7.15 -7.72
CA PHE A 165 3.51 -8.59 -7.99
C PHE A 165 2.90 -9.36 -6.81
N VAL A 166 3.36 -9.07 -5.59
CA VAL A 166 2.85 -9.65 -4.33
C VAL A 166 1.36 -9.41 -4.19
N VAL A 167 0.92 -8.15 -4.32
CA VAL A 167 -0.49 -7.76 -4.21
C VAL A 167 -1.33 -8.36 -5.34
N LYS A 168 -0.92 -8.24 -6.61
CA LYS A 168 -1.72 -8.74 -7.74
C LYS A 168 -1.87 -10.26 -7.73
N ASN A 169 -0.82 -10.99 -7.42
CA ASN A 169 -0.84 -12.46 -7.47
C ASN A 169 -1.29 -13.11 -6.16
N ASN A 170 -1.45 -12.35 -5.08
CA ASN A 170 -1.80 -12.88 -3.76
C ASN A 170 -0.77 -13.90 -3.25
N VAL A 171 0.52 -13.59 -3.42
CA VAL A 171 1.63 -14.51 -3.11
C VAL A 171 2.56 -13.95 -2.05
N LYS A 172 2.93 -14.78 -1.09
CA LYS A 172 4.01 -14.49 -0.13
C LYS A 172 5.33 -14.91 -0.77
N LEU A 173 6.23 -13.95 -0.98
CA LEU A 173 7.59 -14.24 -1.47
C LEU A 173 8.39 -14.95 -0.38
N THR A 174 9.09 -16.00 -0.77
CA THR A 174 9.96 -16.76 0.12
C THR A 174 11.36 -16.16 0.17
N ASP A 175 12.07 -16.40 1.27
CA ASP A 175 13.48 -16.01 1.40
C ASP A 175 14.36 -16.71 0.34
N GLN A 176 13.97 -17.91 -0.10
CA GLN A 176 14.64 -18.65 -1.17
C GLN A 176 14.49 -17.96 -2.54
N GLU A 177 13.29 -17.50 -2.88
CA GLU A 177 13.04 -16.75 -4.12
C GLU A 177 13.83 -15.44 -4.13
N LEU A 178 13.88 -14.71 -3.01
CA LEU A 178 14.71 -13.50 -2.89
C LEU A 178 16.20 -13.80 -3.00
N ALA A 179 16.68 -14.88 -2.38
CA ALA A 179 18.08 -15.29 -2.51
C ALA A 179 18.44 -15.64 -3.97
N LYS A 180 17.53 -16.30 -4.69
CA LYS A 180 17.69 -16.57 -6.13
C LYS A 180 17.72 -15.27 -6.94
N LEU A 181 16.80 -14.33 -6.67
CA LEU A 181 16.77 -13.03 -7.35
C LEU A 181 18.07 -12.24 -7.12
N ARG A 182 18.57 -12.19 -5.88
CA ARG A 182 19.85 -11.54 -5.56
C ARG A 182 21.01 -12.12 -6.38
N LYS A 183 21.09 -13.44 -6.51
CA LYS A 183 22.12 -14.10 -7.33
C LYS A 183 22.02 -13.68 -8.80
N ILE A 184 20.81 -13.61 -9.35
CA ILE A 184 20.58 -13.19 -10.74
C ILE A 184 20.99 -11.72 -10.94
N LEU A 185 20.59 -10.82 -10.05
CA LEU A 185 20.94 -9.41 -10.14
C LEU A 185 22.47 -9.20 -10.11
N ASN A 186 23.18 -9.94 -9.26
CA ASN A 186 24.65 -9.89 -9.21
C ASN A 186 25.35 -10.36 -10.50
N LEU A 187 24.68 -11.13 -11.36
CA LEU A 187 25.23 -11.54 -12.66
C LEU A 187 25.04 -10.47 -13.74
N ILE A 188 24.05 -9.59 -13.59
CA ILE A 188 23.68 -8.59 -14.61
C ILE A 188 24.39 -7.25 -14.36
N VAL A 189 24.70 -6.93 -13.11
CA VAL A 189 25.26 -5.63 -12.67
C VAL A 189 26.79 -5.72 -12.44
N GLN A 190 27.50 -6.52 -13.25
CA GLN A 190 28.97 -6.65 -13.16
C GLN A 190 29.71 -5.50 -13.83
#